data_AF-E9FSA3-F1
#
_entry.id   AF-E9FSA3-F1
#
_cell.length_a   1.000
_cell.length_b   1.000
_cell.length_c   1.000
_cell.angle_alpha   90.00
_cell.angle_beta   90.00
_cell.angle_gamma   90.00
#
_symmetry.space_group_name_H-M   'P 1'
#
loop_
_entity.id
_entity.type
_entity.pdbx_description
1 polymer ?
#
loop_
_entity_poly.entity_id
_entity_poly.type
_entity_poly.pdbx_seq_one_letter_code
_entity_poly.pdbx_strand_id
1 'polypeptide(L)'
;ALKDEKQLQEGQLNYNLVVRDSQMPRYGSCWKNALKELETGCKHLTDDLQRWLALQFTNCFLEKAGQTTYPCDNNDDITVCLSQMNNNGFTAFTNFFTHTQSMCYFLQTQVWQEETENTVAKLTDNSMKVVQTLEDTNELQDAILEAQRKSLSQQERLLESSSQLGIALDMSKDNVKDMLEEFRSSTSEQRNMIFEVFDRLSKLQNLVLGEVSGFYSLIFYPTALLTVYLLTSTSRTAAARFWLFVLFGCSLALERCI
;
A
#
# COMPACT_ATOMS: atom_id res chain seq x y z
N ALA A 1 -14.37 -55.39 -0.65
CA ALA A 1 -14.54 -53.99 -1.10
C ALA A 1 -15.99 -53.52 -0.90
N LEU A 2 -16.90 -53.66 -1.86
CA LEU A 2 -18.30 -53.17 -1.73
C LEU A 2 -19.10 -53.75 -0.55
N LYS A 3 -18.81 -55.00 -0.15
CA LYS A 3 -19.49 -55.66 0.99
C LYS A 3 -18.99 -55.13 2.34
N ASP A 4 -17.72 -54.74 2.43
CA ASP A 4 -17.11 -54.17 3.64
C ASP A 4 -17.54 -52.73 3.87
N GLU A 5 -17.65 -51.92 2.80
CA GLU A 5 -18.18 -50.55 2.91
C GLU A 5 -19.62 -50.52 3.39
N LYS A 6 -20.45 -51.45 2.93
CA LYS A 6 -21.84 -51.56 3.40
C LYS A 6 -21.92 -51.93 4.87
N GLN A 7 -21.10 -52.88 5.33
CA GLN A 7 -21.04 -53.25 6.73
C GLN A 7 -20.43 -52.16 7.61
N LEU A 8 -19.48 -51.39 7.09
CA LEU A 8 -18.91 -50.24 7.78
C LEU A 8 -19.95 -49.12 7.92
N GLN A 9 -20.73 -48.84 6.88
CA GLN A 9 -21.82 -47.86 6.93
C GLN A 9 -22.94 -48.31 7.89
N GLU A 10 -23.34 -49.58 7.87
CA GLU A 10 -24.30 -50.13 8.84
C GLU A 10 -23.75 -50.07 10.28
N GLY A 11 -22.46 -50.37 10.46
CA GLY A 11 -21.77 -50.25 11.74
C GLY A 11 -21.70 -48.82 12.24
N GLN A 12 -21.40 -47.86 11.37
CA GLN A 12 -21.40 -46.42 11.69
C GLN A 12 -22.81 -45.91 11.99
N LEU A 13 -23.82 -46.35 11.24
CA LEU A 13 -25.20 -46.00 11.51
C LEU A 13 -25.64 -46.52 12.89
N ASN A 14 -25.39 -47.81 13.17
CA ASN A 14 -25.70 -48.41 14.47
C ASN A 14 -24.92 -47.76 15.61
N TYR A 15 -23.65 -47.44 15.40
CA TYR A 15 -22.84 -46.72 16.38
C TYR A 15 -23.42 -45.33 16.64
N ASN A 16 -23.75 -44.57 15.60
CA ASN A 16 -24.33 -43.23 15.75
C ASN A 16 -25.73 -43.27 16.39
N LEU A 17 -26.52 -44.31 16.12
CA LEU A 17 -27.82 -44.55 16.78
C LEU A 17 -27.61 -44.86 18.27
N VAL A 18 -26.69 -45.75 18.62
CA VAL A 18 -26.38 -46.10 20.01
C VAL A 18 -25.79 -44.91 20.77
N VAL A 19 -24.89 -44.14 20.14
CA VAL A 19 -24.32 -42.92 20.71
C VAL A 19 -25.41 -41.87 20.91
N ARG A 20 -26.29 -41.64 19.93
CA ARG A 20 -27.46 -40.76 20.05
C ARG A 20 -28.37 -41.21 21.18
N ASP A 21 -28.67 -42.50 21.29
CA ASP A 21 -29.51 -43.07 22.35
C ASP A 21 -28.86 -43.00 23.74
N SER A 22 -27.53 -43.00 23.81
CA SER A 22 -26.76 -42.82 25.05
C SER A 22 -26.62 -41.36 25.50
N GLN A 23 -26.73 -40.42 24.55
CA GLN A 23 -26.61 -38.97 24.78
C GLN A 23 -27.97 -38.28 24.97
N MET A 24 -29.07 -38.91 24.56
CA MET A 24 -30.39 -38.49 24.99
C MET A 24 -30.54 -38.76 26.50
N PRO A 25 -31.38 -38.01 27.23
CA PRO A 25 -31.88 -38.52 28.50
C PRO A 25 -32.49 -39.89 28.24
N ARG A 26 -32.68 -40.73 29.25
CA ARG A 26 -33.29 -42.07 29.15
C ARG A 26 -34.58 -42.20 28.28
N TYR A 27 -35.13 -41.10 27.80
CA TYR A 27 -36.32 -40.93 26.97
C TYR A 27 -35.97 -40.26 25.62
N GLY A 28 -36.40 -40.89 24.52
CA GLY A 28 -36.05 -40.51 23.15
C GLY A 28 -36.69 -39.22 22.63
N SER A 29 -36.46 -38.91 21.34
CA SER A 29 -36.92 -37.66 20.68
C SER A 29 -38.41 -37.37 20.83
N CYS A 30 -39.27 -38.39 20.88
CA CYS A 30 -40.71 -38.24 21.10
C CYS A 30 -41.04 -37.46 22.39
N TRP A 31 -40.35 -37.79 23.49
CA TRP A 31 -40.55 -37.15 24.80
C TRP A 31 -40.04 -35.71 24.82
N LYS A 32 -38.92 -35.44 24.14
CA LYS A 32 -38.40 -34.08 23.97
C LYS A 32 -39.33 -33.22 23.11
N ASN A 33 -39.92 -33.79 22.06
CA ASN A 33 -40.87 -33.07 21.20
C ASN A 33 -42.16 -32.73 21.95
N ALA A 34 -42.68 -33.64 22.78
CA ALA A 34 -43.84 -33.37 23.63
C ALA A 34 -43.64 -32.17 24.57
N LEU A 35 -42.40 -31.85 24.95
CA LEU A 35 -42.07 -30.65 25.73
C LEU A 35 -41.95 -29.37 24.91
N LYS A 36 -41.56 -29.46 23.62
CA LYS A 36 -41.41 -28.28 22.75
C LYS A 36 -42.74 -27.58 22.48
N GLU A 37 -43.83 -28.33 22.51
CA GLU A 37 -45.18 -27.82 22.31
C GLU A 37 -45.70 -27.04 23.54
N LEU A 38 -44.95 -27.02 24.65
CA LEU A 38 -45.34 -26.35 25.88
C LEU A 38 -44.81 -24.90 25.93
N GLU A 39 -45.64 -23.93 25.53
CA GLU A 39 -45.26 -22.51 25.43
C GLU A 39 -44.74 -21.88 26.75
N THR A 40 -45.27 -22.30 27.89
CA THR A 40 -44.95 -21.73 29.21
C THR A 40 -44.01 -22.60 30.06
N GLY A 41 -43.55 -23.74 29.51
CA GLY A 41 -42.75 -24.73 30.21
C GLY A 41 -43.50 -25.45 31.34
N CYS A 42 -42.79 -26.30 32.10
CA CYS A 42 -43.43 -27.19 33.09
C CYS A 42 -43.91 -26.50 34.37
N LYS A 43 -43.71 -25.17 34.50
CA LYS A 43 -44.00 -24.42 35.73
C LYS A 43 -45.49 -24.26 36.00
N HIS A 44 -46.29 -24.19 34.95
CA HIS A 44 -47.71 -23.88 35.01
C HIS A 44 -48.52 -24.83 34.12
N LEU A 45 -48.45 -26.14 34.41
CA LEU A 45 -49.35 -27.10 33.77
C LEU A 45 -50.78 -26.92 34.32
N THR A 46 -51.69 -26.48 33.45
CA THR A 46 -53.14 -26.58 33.70
C THR A 46 -53.59 -28.04 33.62
N ASP A 47 -54.81 -28.35 34.11
CA ASP A 47 -55.36 -29.71 34.03
C ASP A 47 -55.45 -30.21 32.57
N ASP A 48 -55.88 -29.35 31.65
CA ASP A 48 -55.95 -29.69 30.22
C ASP A 48 -54.56 -29.97 29.61
N LEU A 49 -53.57 -29.13 29.92
CA LEU A 49 -52.18 -29.35 29.49
C LEU A 49 -51.58 -30.62 30.12
N GLN A 50 -51.94 -30.93 31.37
CA GLN A 50 -51.48 -32.15 32.04
C GLN A 50 -52.06 -33.39 31.38
N ARG A 51 -53.34 -33.38 31.02
CA ARG A 51 -54.00 -34.49 30.30
C ARG A 51 -53.40 -34.65 28.90
N TRP A 52 -53.18 -33.55 28.19
CA TRP A 52 -52.59 -33.57 26.86
C TRP A 52 -51.15 -34.10 26.88
N LEU A 53 -50.33 -33.62 27.81
CA LEU A 53 -48.96 -34.09 27.97
C LEU A 53 -48.90 -35.56 28.41
N ALA A 54 -49.83 -35.99 29.28
CA ALA A 54 -49.98 -37.40 29.65
C ALA A 54 -50.31 -38.28 28.43
N LEU A 55 -51.18 -37.81 27.53
CA LEU A 55 -51.52 -38.52 26.30
C LEU A 55 -50.31 -38.64 25.37
N GLN A 56 -49.54 -37.56 25.19
CA GLN A 56 -48.30 -37.60 24.40
C GLN A 56 -47.27 -38.59 24.97
N PHE A 57 -47.06 -38.55 26.29
CA PHE A 57 -46.20 -39.51 26.98
C PHE A 57 -46.68 -40.96 26.80
N THR A 58 -47.99 -41.17 26.84
CA THR A 58 -48.61 -42.48 26.59
C THR A 58 -48.36 -42.93 25.16
N ASN A 59 -48.55 -42.06 24.18
CA ASN A 59 -48.28 -42.37 22.77
C ASN A 59 -46.80 -42.69 22.53
N CYS A 60 -45.88 -41.91 23.11
CA CYS A 60 -44.45 -42.20 23.03
C CYS A 60 -44.09 -43.57 23.63
N PHE A 61 -44.75 -43.96 24.72
CA PHE A 61 -44.56 -45.28 25.33
C PHE A 61 -45.13 -46.41 24.46
N LEU A 62 -46.38 -46.25 23.99
CA LEU A 62 -47.06 -47.24 23.17
C LEU A 62 -46.35 -47.47 21.83
N GLU A 63 -45.88 -46.40 21.19
CA GLU A 63 -45.07 -46.48 19.96
C GLU A 63 -43.81 -47.32 20.19
N LYS A 64 -43.08 -47.05 21.27
CA LYS A 64 -41.88 -47.80 21.63
C LYS A 64 -42.17 -49.26 22.00
N ALA A 65 -43.37 -49.55 22.51
CA ALA A 65 -43.85 -50.89 22.82
C ALA A 65 -44.42 -51.63 21.61
N GLY A 66 -44.49 -51.00 20.43
CA GLY A 66 -45.11 -51.56 19.22
C GLY A 66 -46.63 -51.73 19.33
N GLN A 67 -47.27 -50.94 20.20
CA GLN A 67 -48.71 -50.94 20.43
C GLN A 67 -49.39 -49.83 19.61
N THR A 68 -50.72 -49.93 19.46
CA THR A 68 -51.52 -48.90 18.80
C THR A 68 -51.47 -47.58 19.57
N THR A 69 -51.05 -46.49 18.92
CA THR A 69 -51.06 -45.14 19.47
C THR A 69 -52.42 -44.46 19.23
N TYR A 70 -52.68 -43.40 19.99
CA TYR A 70 -53.93 -42.64 19.97
C TYR A 70 -53.62 -41.15 19.71
N PRO A 71 -53.33 -40.75 18.46
CA PRO A 71 -53.10 -39.36 18.13
C PRO A 71 -54.40 -38.56 18.31
N CYS A 72 -54.30 -37.41 18.99
CA CYS A 72 -55.39 -36.45 19.18
C CYS A 72 -54.96 -35.11 18.60
N ASP A 73 -55.83 -34.44 17.87
CA ASP A 73 -55.54 -33.08 17.38
C ASP A 73 -55.71 -32.06 18.51
N ASN A 74 -55.01 -30.93 18.43
CA ASN A 74 -55.02 -29.90 19.48
C ASN A 74 -56.35 -29.13 19.56
N ASN A 75 -57.19 -29.23 18.52
CA ASN A 75 -58.53 -28.63 18.47
C ASN A 75 -59.64 -29.56 18.99
N ASP A 76 -59.36 -30.85 19.13
CA ASP A 76 -60.34 -31.82 19.61
C ASP A 76 -60.38 -31.83 21.14
N ASP A 77 -61.57 -32.06 21.70
CA ASP A 77 -61.71 -32.29 23.13
C ASP A 77 -61.02 -33.62 23.48
N ILE A 78 -59.98 -33.54 24.31
CA ILE A 78 -59.18 -34.69 24.74
C ILE A 78 -60.04 -35.80 25.36
N THR A 79 -61.19 -35.46 25.94
CA THR A 79 -62.11 -36.46 26.51
C THR A 79 -62.66 -37.42 25.45
N VAL A 80 -62.85 -36.96 24.20
CA VAL A 80 -63.27 -37.80 23.08
C VAL A 80 -62.18 -38.82 22.76
N CYS A 81 -60.92 -38.39 22.69
CA CYS A 81 -59.79 -39.28 22.44
C CYS A 81 -59.62 -40.33 23.55
N LEU A 82 -59.75 -39.90 24.81
CA LEU A 82 -59.65 -40.80 25.96
C LEU A 82 -60.79 -41.85 25.97
N SER A 83 -61.98 -41.50 25.50
CA SER A 83 -63.13 -42.42 25.44
C SER A 83 -62.97 -43.55 24.42
N GLN A 84 -62.18 -43.34 23.37
CA GLN A 84 -61.91 -44.32 22.31
C GLN A 84 -60.78 -45.30 22.66
N MET A 85 -60.11 -45.07 23.79
CA MET A 85 -58.95 -45.82 24.20
C MET A 85 -59.33 -47.19 24.77
N ASN A 86 -58.55 -48.23 24.45
CA ASN A 86 -58.76 -49.55 25.04
C ASN A 86 -58.26 -49.58 26.51
N ASN A 87 -58.58 -50.65 27.25
CA ASN A 87 -58.24 -50.74 28.68
C ASN A 87 -56.71 -50.63 28.94
N ASN A 88 -55.89 -51.18 28.05
CA ASN A 88 -54.42 -51.13 28.19
C ASN A 88 -53.89 -49.71 27.97
N GLY A 89 -54.39 -49.02 26.94
CA GLY A 89 -54.07 -47.63 26.66
C GLY A 89 -54.52 -46.73 27.81
N PHE A 90 -55.74 -46.91 28.31
CA PHE A 90 -56.27 -46.09 29.41
C PHE A 90 -55.51 -46.33 30.72
N THR A 91 -55.05 -47.55 30.96
CA THR A 91 -54.15 -47.87 32.09
C THR A 91 -52.79 -47.20 31.93
N ALA A 92 -52.21 -47.20 30.72
CA ALA A 92 -50.97 -46.49 30.46
C ALA A 92 -51.14 -44.97 30.66
N PHE A 93 -52.23 -44.40 30.13
CA PHE A 93 -52.58 -43.00 30.29
C PHE A 93 -52.70 -42.59 31.75
N THR A 94 -53.46 -43.33 32.56
CA THR A 94 -53.64 -43.01 33.99
C THR A 94 -52.32 -43.06 34.75
N ASN A 95 -51.43 -44.01 34.43
CA ASN A 95 -50.09 -44.07 35.02
C ASN A 95 -49.21 -42.87 34.64
N PHE A 96 -49.25 -42.41 33.39
CA PHE A 96 -48.50 -41.21 33.02
C PHE A 96 -49.13 -39.94 33.58
N PHE A 97 -50.46 -39.85 33.60
CA PHE A 97 -51.21 -38.69 34.08
C PHE A 97 -50.87 -38.33 35.54
N THR A 98 -50.73 -39.32 36.42
CA THR A 98 -50.36 -39.11 37.83
C THR A 98 -48.93 -38.60 38.00
N HIS A 99 -48.05 -38.87 37.03
CA HIS A 99 -46.62 -38.53 37.07
C HIS A 99 -46.23 -37.39 36.12
N THR A 100 -47.15 -36.90 35.28
CA THR A 100 -46.89 -35.91 34.22
C THR A 100 -46.10 -34.70 34.71
N GLN A 101 -46.47 -34.13 35.85
CA GLN A 101 -45.79 -32.96 36.43
C GLN A 101 -44.32 -33.26 36.71
N SER A 102 -44.05 -34.32 37.47
CA SER A 102 -42.68 -34.73 37.82
C SER A 102 -41.85 -35.11 36.59
N MET A 103 -42.47 -35.77 35.61
CA MET A 103 -41.82 -36.15 34.35
C MET A 103 -41.50 -34.93 33.49
N CYS A 104 -42.41 -33.95 33.41
CA CYS A 104 -42.21 -32.71 32.68
C CYS A 104 -40.98 -31.97 33.23
N TYR A 105 -40.93 -31.69 34.54
CA TYR A 105 -39.79 -31.01 35.17
C TYR A 105 -38.48 -31.77 34.99
N PHE A 106 -38.50 -33.08 35.14
CA PHE A 106 -37.32 -33.91 34.94
C PHE A 106 -36.80 -33.79 33.49
N LEU A 107 -37.69 -33.99 32.51
CA LEU A 107 -37.32 -33.92 31.09
C LEU A 107 -36.87 -32.50 30.69
N GLN A 108 -37.54 -31.46 31.18
CA GLN A 108 -37.13 -30.07 30.93
C GLN A 108 -35.75 -29.78 31.50
N THR A 109 -35.46 -30.27 32.71
CA THR A 109 -34.14 -30.14 33.33
C THR A 109 -33.08 -30.86 32.49
N GLN A 110 -33.36 -32.06 31.98
CA GLN A 110 -32.41 -32.80 31.14
C GLN A 110 -32.10 -32.07 29.82
N VAL A 111 -33.12 -31.56 29.12
CA VAL A 111 -32.93 -30.77 27.89
C VAL A 111 -32.10 -29.52 28.19
N TRP A 112 -32.43 -28.83 29.28
CA TRP A 112 -31.70 -27.64 29.69
C TRP A 112 -30.24 -27.92 30.04
N GLN A 113 -29.95 -29.04 30.72
CA GLN A 113 -28.58 -29.46 31.04
C GLN A 113 -27.76 -29.72 29.77
N GLU A 114 -28.32 -30.47 28.81
CA GLU A 114 -27.65 -30.76 27.52
C GLU A 114 -27.35 -29.48 26.73
N GLU A 115 -28.32 -28.55 26.62
CA GLU A 115 -28.12 -27.27 25.95
C GLU A 115 -27.10 -26.39 26.68
N THR A 116 -27.10 -26.42 28.01
CA THR A 116 -26.16 -25.66 28.84
C THR A 116 -24.74 -26.21 28.70
N GLU A 117 -24.54 -27.52 28.76
CA GLU A 117 -23.25 -28.17 28.55
C GLU A 117 -22.67 -27.83 27.18
N ASN A 118 -23.48 -27.91 26.12
CA ASN A 118 -23.07 -27.55 24.77
C ASN A 118 -22.68 -26.06 24.66
N THR A 119 -23.47 -25.19 25.28
CA THR A 119 -23.20 -23.74 25.28
C THR A 119 -21.91 -23.42 26.04
N VAL A 120 -21.71 -24.03 27.22
CA VAL A 120 -20.49 -23.87 28.01
C VAL A 120 -19.28 -24.39 27.24
N ALA A 121 -19.36 -25.56 26.61
CA ALA A 121 -18.28 -26.10 25.80
C ALA A 121 -17.89 -25.17 24.65
N LYS A 122 -18.88 -24.63 23.92
CA LYS A 122 -18.65 -23.63 22.86
C LYS A 122 -18.04 -22.34 23.40
N LEU A 123 -18.51 -21.87 24.55
CA LEU A 123 -17.98 -20.66 25.18
C LEU A 123 -16.51 -20.85 25.56
N THR A 124 -16.18 -21.97 26.20
CA THR A 124 -14.80 -22.31 26.56
C THR A 124 -13.89 -22.40 25.33
N ASP A 125 -14.32 -23.08 24.27
CA ASP A 125 -13.57 -23.15 23.00
C ASP A 125 -13.34 -21.77 22.38
N ASN A 126 -14.37 -20.94 22.32
CA ASN A 126 -14.25 -19.58 21.81
C ASN A 126 -13.35 -18.70 22.70
N SER A 127 -13.44 -18.83 24.01
CA SER A 127 -12.56 -18.12 24.94
C SER A 127 -11.09 -18.53 24.75
N MET A 128 -10.80 -19.82 24.59
CA MET A 128 -9.44 -20.27 24.30
C MET A 128 -8.90 -19.70 22.99
N LYS A 129 -9.73 -19.64 21.94
CA LYS A 129 -9.36 -19.02 20.66
C LYS A 129 -9.03 -17.53 20.82
N VAL A 130 -9.83 -16.81 21.60
CA VAL A 130 -9.58 -15.38 21.88
C VAL A 130 -8.27 -15.19 22.64
N VAL A 131 -7.99 -16.04 23.64
CA VAL A 131 -6.70 -16.00 24.37
C VAL A 131 -5.53 -16.23 23.42
N GLN A 132 -5.58 -17.26 22.57
CA GLN A 132 -4.53 -17.52 21.58
C GLN A 132 -4.33 -16.32 20.64
N THR A 133 -5.43 -15.72 20.17
CA THR A 133 -5.38 -14.58 19.25
C THR A 133 -4.76 -13.35 19.93
N LEU A 134 -5.04 -13.14 21.21
CA LEU A 134 -4.44 -12.06 22.00
C LEU A 134 -2.94 -12.26 22.22
N GLU A 135 -2.50 -13.50 22.45
CA GLU A 135 -1.07 -13.84 22.54
C GLU A 135 -0.37 -13.55 21.21
N ASP A 136 -0.90 -14.06 20.09
CA ASP A 136 -0.34 -13.80 18.76
C ASP A 136 -0.31 -12.30 18.42
N THR A 137 -1.35 -11.55 18.84
CA THR A 137 -1.43 -10.10 18.65
C THR A 137 -0.38 -9.36 19.49
N ASN A 138 -0.11 -9.84 20.70
CA ASN A 138 0.90 -9.25 21.58
C ASN A 138 2.31 -9.40 20.98
N GLU A 139 2.63 -10.59 20.47
CA GLU A 139 3.90 -10.84 19.77
C GLU A 139 4.06 -9.94 18.54
N LEU A 140 3.00 -9.81 17.73
CA LEU A 140 3.02 -8.91 16.57
C LEU A 140 3.19 -7.45 16.97
N GLN A 141 2.54 -7.02 18.06
CA GLN A 141 2.64 -5.66 18.58
C GLN A 141 4.09 -5.33 18.99
N ASP A 142 4.77 -6.26 19.66
CA ASP A 142 6.18 -6.10 20.03
C ASP A 142 7.08 -5.98 18.80
N ALA A 143 6.86 -6.83 17.79
CA ALA A 143 7.59 -6.74 16.52
C ALA A 143 7.37 -5.40 15.81
N ILE A 144 6.14 -4.88 15.81
CA ILE A 144 5.79 -3.56 15.25
C ILE A 144 6.49 -2.44 16.03
N LEU A 145 6.49 -2.50 17.36
CA LEU A 145 7.16 -1.50 18.20
C LEU A 145 8.67 -1.49 17.95
N GLU A 146 9.30 -2.66 17.77
CA GLU A 146 10.72 -2.74 17.41
C GLU A 146 10.99 -2.14 16.02
N ALA A 147 10.14 -2.45 15.03
CA ALA A 147 10.25 -1.89 13.69
C ALA A 147 10.06 -0.36 13.68
N GLN A 148 9.12 0.17 14.47
CA GLN A 148 8.92 1.61 14.63
C GLN A 148 10.13 2.28 15.27
N ARG A 149 10.72 1.70 16.32
CA ARG A 149 11.95 2.22 16.92
C ARG A 149 13.10 2.29 15.91
N LYS A 150 13.30 1.24 15.12
CA LYS A 150 14.32 1.21 14.05
C LYS A 150 14.05 2.29 13.00
N SER A 151 12.79 2.45 12.58
CA SER A 151 12.40 3.47 11.60
C SER A 151 12.62 4.90 12.13
N LEU A 152 12.27 5.17 13.39
CA LEU A 152 12.54 6.48 14.02
C LEU A 152 14.03 6.80 14.05
N SER A 153 14.87 5.84 14.44
CA SER A 153 16.33 6.02 14.42
C SER A 153 16.85 6.28 13.00
N GLN A 154 16.28 5.64 11.98
CA GLN A 154 16.63 5.94 10.58
C GLN A 154 16.20 7.34 10.16
N GLN A 155 15.01 7.79 10.57
CA GLN A 155 14.53 9.15 10.29
C GLN A 155 15.40 10.22 10.94
N GLU A 156 15.85 10.01 12.18
CA GLU A 156 16.79 10.91 12.86
C GLU A 156 18.09 11.05 12.06
N ARG A 157 18.67 9.93 11.62
CA ARG A 157 19.89 9.94 10.79
C ARG A 157 19.68 10.62 9.44
N LEU A 158 18.52 10.46 8.82
CA LEU A 158 18.16 11.14 7.57
C LEU A 158 18.04 12.66 7.77
N LEU A 159 17.43 13.10 8.87
CA LEU A 159 17.34 14.52 9.22
C LEU A 159 18.72 15.14 9.45
N GLU A 160 19.61 14.44 10.17
CA GLU A 160 20.99 14.88 10.36
C GLU A 160 21.74 15.00 9.04
N SER A 161 21.67 13.98 8.18
CA SER A 161 22.31 14.01 6.85
C SER A 161 21.73 15.11 5.96
N SER A 162 20.42 15.36 6.03
CA SER A 162 19.75 16.43 5.30
C SER A 162 20.23 17.81 5.76
N SER A 163 20.39 18.00 7.08
CA SER A 163 20.94 19.24 7.64
C SER A 163 22.37 19.49 7.18
N GLN A 164 23.24 18.47 7.24
CA GLN A 164 24.61 18.57 6.75
C GLN A 164 24.66 18.90 5.25
N LEU A 165 23.79 18.28 4.44
CA LEU A 165 23.69 18.57 3.01
C LEU A 165 23.22 20.00 2.76
N GLY A 166 22.28 20.52 3.56
CA GLY A 166 21.84 21.91 3.50
C GLY A 166 22.98 22.90 3.72
N ILE A 167 23.83 22.65 4.73
CA ILE A 167 25.02 23.47 5.00
C ILE A 167 26.01 23.38 3.83
N ALA A 168 26.29 22.18 3.33
CA ALA A 168 27.19 21.98 2.19
C ALA A 168 26.69 22.67 0.91
N LEU A 169 25.38 22.64 0.67
CA LEU A 169 24.76 23.30 -0.47
C LEU A 169 24.86 24.82 -0.38
N ASP A 170 24.65 25.39 0.81
CA ASP A 170 24.77 26.83 1.04
C ASP A 170 26.23 27.31 0.86
N MET A 171 27.19 26.59 1.44
CA MET A 171 28.63 26.85 1.20
C MET A 171 29.00 26.73 -0.27
N SER A 172 28.48 25.72 -0.99
CA SER A 172 28.75 25.57 -2.42
C SER A 172 28.15 26.71 -3.23
N LYS A 173 26.98 27.22 -2.85
CA LYS A 173 26.34 28.36 -3.51
C LYS A 173 27.17 29.63 -3.33
N ASP A 174 27.67 29.89 -2.12
CA ASP A 174 28.54 31.03 -1.84
C ASP A 174 29.85 30.92 -2.61
N ASN A 175 30.51 29.75 -2.60
CA ASN A 175 31.72 29.52 -3.39
C ASN A 175 31.52 29.76 -4.90
N VAL A 176 30.40 29.29 -5.47
CA VAL A 176 30.09 29.50 -6.89
C VAL A 176 29.85 30.98 -7.18
N LYS A 177 29.20 31.71 -6.27
CA LYS A 177 28.98 33.14 -6.40
C LYS A 177 30.31 33.91 -6.36
N ASP A 178 31.20 33.56 -5.43
CA ASP A 178 32.52 34.18 -5.29
C ASP A 178 33.38 33.91 -6.54
N MET A 179 33.41 32.66 -7.02
CA MET A 179 34.10 32.31 -8.27
C MET A 179 33.55 33.08 -9.47
N LEU A 180 32.23 33.27 -9.55
CA LEU A 180 31.61 34.04 -10.63
C LEU A 180 31.99 35.52 -10.57
N GLU A 181 32.07 36.09 -9.36
CA GLU A 181 32.48 37.47 -9.14
C GLU A 181 33.97 37.67 -9.49
N GLU A 182 34.83 36.75 -9.07
CA GLU A 182 36.25 36.72 -9.44
C GLU A 182 36.43 36.58 -10.96
N PHE A 183 35.69 35.68 -11.60
CA PHE A 183 35.72 35.49 -13.05
C PHE A 183 35.28 36.75 -13.80
N ARG A 184 34.24 37.44 -13.30
CA ARG A 184 33.77 38.71 -13.87
C ARG A 184 34.83 39.80 -13.75
N SER A 185 35.48 39.92 -12.60
CA SER A 185 36.57 40.89 -12.37
C SER A 185 37.77 40.60 -13.29
N SER A 186 38.24 39.35 -13.31
CA SER A 186 39.34 38.90 -14.17
C SER A 186 39.03 39.12 -15.65
N THR A 187 37.81 38.85 -16.12
CA THR A 187 37.40 39.11 -17.51
C THR A 187 37.48 40.60 -17.85
N SER A 188 37.09 41.47 -16.92
CA SER A 188 37.20 42.93 -17.09
C SER A 188 38.66 43.39 -17.16
N GLU A 189 39.52 42.87 -16.29
CA GLU A 189 40.96 43.16 -16.32
C GLU A 189 41.62 42.64 -17.61
N GLN A 190 41.32 41.42 -18.01
CA GLN A 190 41.80 40.84 -19.27
C GLN A 190 41.38 41.67 -20.48
N ARG A 191 40.13 42.17 -20.50
CA ARG A 191 39.66 43.08 -21.55
C ARG A 191 40.49 44.37 -21.60
N ASN A 192 40.82 44.96 -20.46
CA ASN A 192 41.66 46.16 -20.39
C ASN A 192 43.09 45.88 -20.86
N MET A 193 43.69 44.75 -20.45
CA MET A 193 45.02 44.34 -20.92
C MET A 193 45.03 44.10 -22.44
N ILE A 194 44.00 43.46 -23.00
CA ILE A 194 43.87 43.26 -24.45
C ILE A 194 43.82 44.60 -25.19
N PHE A 195 43.06 45.58 -24.70
CA PHE A 195 43.04 46.92 -25.31
C PHE A 195 44.41 47.60 -25.27
N GLU A 196 45.17 47.45 -24.18
CA GLU A 196 46.53 47.99 -24.10
C GLU A 196 47.47 47.33 -25.13
N VAL A 197 47.39 46.01 -25.30
CA VAL A 197 48.17 45.28 -26.31
C VAL A 197 47.79 45.74 -27.72
N PHE A 198 46.50 45.90 -28.03
CA PHE A 198 46.05 46.43 -29.32
C PHE A 198 46.55 47.85 -29.58
N ASP A 199 46.58 48.73 -28.57
CA ASP A 199 47.11 50.10 -28.72
C ASP A 199 48.62 50.10 -29.02
N ARG A 200 49.39 49.26 -28.30
CA ARG A 200 50.82 49.07 -28.59
C ARG A 200 51.05 48.51 -30.00
N LEU A 201 50.25 47.55 -30.42
CA LEU A 201 50.33 46.96 -31.76
C LEU A 201 50.00 48.00 -32.85
N SER A 202 48.96 48.81 -32.66
CA SER A 202 48.59 49.89 -33.57
C SER A 202 49.70 50.94 -33.69
N LYS A 203 50.35 51.32 -32.58
CA LYS A 203 51.51 52.24 -32.59
C LYS A 203 52.69 51.67 -33.36
N LEU A 204 53.02 50.39 -33.17
CA LEU A 204 54.06 49.72 -33.93
C LEU A 204 53.69 49.60 -35.41
N GLN A 205 52.46 49.22 -35.73
CA GLN A 205 51.98 49.10 -37.10
C GLN A 205 52.07 50.45 -37.83
N ASN A 206 51.67 51.56 -37.19
CA ASN A 206 51.79 52.90 -37.77
C ASN A 206 53.25 53.34 -37.93
N LEU A 207 54.14 53.01 -36.99
CA LEU A 207 55.57 53.29 -37.09
C LEU A 207 56.21 52.51 -38.26
N VAL A 208 55.90 51.22 -38.38
CA VAL A 208 56.40 50.35 -39.45
C VAL A 208 55.89 50.83 -40.81
N LEU A 209 54.59 51.14 -40.94
CA LEU A 209 54.04 51.67 -42.19
C LEU A 209 54.65 53.04 -42.56
N GLY A 210 54.90 53.90 -41.57
CA GLY A 210 55.56 55.18 -41.75
C GLY A 210 57.02 55.05 -42.21
N GLU A 211 57.82 54.20 -41.54
CA GLU A 211 59.21 53.96 -41.93
C GLU A 211 59.33 53.30 -43.30
N VAL A 212 58.53 52.26 -43.58
CA VAL A 212 58.57 51.56 -44.87
C VAL A 212 58.23 52.51 -46.01
N SER A 213 57.20 53.34 -45.86
CA SER A 213 56.89 54.41 -46.82
C SER A 213 58.09 55.34 -47.02
N GLY A 214 58.74 55.75 -45.94
CA GLY A 214 59.95 56.58 -45.97
C GLY A 214 61.10 55.96 -46.77
N PHE A 215 61.35 54.65 -46.59
CA PHE A 215 62.36 53.91 -47.36
C PHE A 215 61.99 53.78 -48.85
N TYR A 216 60.72 53.55 -49.18
CA TYR A 216 60.25 53.52 -50.56
C TYR A 216 60.50 54.85 -51.27
N SER A 217 60.12 55.99 -50.67
CA SER A 217 60.41 57.30 -51.25
C SER A 217 61.93 57.53 -51.38
N LEU A 218 62.73 57.16 -50.36
CA LEU A 218 64.19 57.35 -50.36
C LEU A 218 64.87 56.64 -51.53
N ILE A 219 64.39 55.47 -51.97
CA ILE A 219 64.99 54.70 -53.06
C ILE A 219 64.38 55.08 -54.41
N PHE A 220 63.06 55.30 -54.47
CA PHE A 220 62.35 55.56 -55.73
C PHE A 220 62.73 56.90 -56.37
N TYR A 221 62.78 57.98 -55.59
CA TYR A 221 63.09 59.31 -56.12
C TYR A 221 64.51 59.45 -56.71
N PRO A 222 65.60 58.99 -56.08
CA PRO A 222 66.93 59.09 -56.68
C PRO A 222 67.08 58.15 -57.88
N THR A 223 66.46 56.97 -57.86
CA THR A 223 66.50 56.07 -59.03
C THR A 223 65.74 56.66 -60.21
N ALA A 224 64.57 57.26 -59.99
CA ALA A 224 63.84 58.02 -61.02
C ALA A 224 64.63 59.24 -61.52
N LEU A 225 65.31 59.96 -60.62
CA LEU A 225 66.13 61.12 -60.98
C LEU A 225 67.35 60.71 -61.83
N LEU A 226 67.94 59.56 -61.53
CA LEU A 226 69.04 58.96 -62.30
C LEU A 226 68.57 58.49 -63.68
N THR A 227 67.43 57.81 -63.77
CA THR A 227 66.86 57.39 -65.07
C THR A 227 66.50 58.58 -65.95
N VAL A 228 65.91 59.64 -65.39
CA VAL A 228 65.64 60.90 -66.09
C VAL A 228 66.95 61.57 -66.53
N TYR A 229 67.97 61.60 -65.68
CA TYR A 229 69.29 62.15 -66.05
C TYR A 229 69.90 61.41 -67.24
N LEU A 230 69.87 60.07 -67.23
CA LEU A 230 70.38 59.24 -68.33
C LEU A 230 69.58 59.46 -69.63
N LEU A 231 68.24 59.45 -69.57
CA LEU A 231 67.39 59.70 -70.74
C LEU A 231 67.63 61.10 -71.33
N THR A 232 67.87 62.09 -70.47
CA THR A 232 68.05 63.50 -70.88
C THR A 232 69.50 63.85 -71.24
N SER A 233 70.42 62.90 -71.18
CA SER A 233 71.81 63.08 -71.66
C SER A 233 71.90 63.16 -73.19
N THR A 234 70.82 62.86 -73.91
CA THR A 234 70.74 62.98 -75.37
C THR A 234 70.50 64.44 -75.76
N SER A 235 71.32 64.99 -76.67
CA SER A 235 71.39 66.43 -77.03
C SER A 235 70.10 67.05 -77.58
N ARG A 236 69.06 66.24 -77.82
CA ARG A 236 67.80 66.66 -78.43
C ARG A 236 66.70 67.09 -77.44
N THR A 237 66.90 66.90 -76.13
CA THR A 237 65.87 67.16 -75.08
C THR A 237 66.35 68.01 -73.89
N ALA A 238 67.49 68.70 -74.02
CA ALA A 238 68.13 69.45 -72.93
C ALA A 238 67.24 70.51 -72.26
N ALA A 239 66.31 71.13 -73.01
CA ALA A 239 65.41 72.16 -72.48
C ALA A 239 64.31 71.62 -71.53
N ALA A 240 63.99 70.31 -71.58
CA ALA A 240 62.93 69.70 -70.75
C ALA A 240 63.41 69.28 -69.35
N ARG A 241 64.73 69.27 -69.11
CA ARG A 241 65.35 68.73 -67.90
C ARG A 241 65.01 69.51 -66.62
N PHE A 242 64.97 70.84 -66.71
CA PHE A 242 64.69 71.71 -65.57
C PHE A 242 63.24 71.54 -65.08
N TRP A 243 62.28 71.52 -66.01
CA TRP A 243 60.86 71.34 -65.69
C TRP A 243 60.57 69.99 -65.06
N LEU A 244 61.24 68.92 -65.49
CA LEU A 244 61.11 67.60 -64.88
C LEU A 244 61.64 67.57 -63.43
N PHE A 245 62.79 68.20 -63.16
CA PHE A 245 63.31 68.27 -61.77
C PHE A 245 62.40 69.08 -60.84
N VAL A 246 61.83 70.18 -61.32
CA VAL A 246 60.85 70.96 -60.54
C VAL A 246 59.61 70.12 -60.25
N LEU A 247 59.10 69.39 -61.24
CA LEU A 247 57.92 68.53 -61.07
C LEU A 247 58.15 67.40 -60.05
N PHE A 248 59.30 66.72 -60.11
CA PHE A 248 59.67 65.69 -59.13
C PHE A 248 59.91 66.25 -57.72
N GLY A 249 60.46 67.47 -57.62
CA GLY A 249 60.59 68.16 -56.33
C GLY A 249 59.23 68.49 -55.71
N CYS A 250 58.30 68.98 -56.52
CA CYS A 250 56.92 69.23 -56.08
C CYS A 250 56.20 67.94 -55.67
N SER A 251 56.36 66.83 -56.41
CA SER A 251 55.71 65.57 -56.06
C SER A 251 56.21 65.00 -54.73
N LEU A 252 57.52 65.09 -54.46
CA LEU A 252 58.11 64.66 -53.19
C LEU A 252 57.62 65.51 -52.00
N ALA A 253 57.47 66.82 -52.19
CA ALA A 253 56.94 67.71 -51.16
C ALA A 253 55.48 67.42 -50.83
N LEU A 254 54.65 67.10 -51.84
CA LEU A 254 53.26 66.71 -51.64
C LEU A 254 53.14 65.36 -50.90
N GLU A 255 53.96 64.37 -51.25
CA GLU A 255 53.96 63.05 -50.60
C GLU A 255 54.38 63.11 -49.11
N ARG A 256 55.24 64.04 -48.72
CA ARG A 256 55.68 64.21 -47.32
C ARG A 256 54.76 65.10 -46.48
N CYS A 257 53.81 65.80 -47.10
CA CYS A 257 52.80 66.63 -46.41
C CYS A 257 51.49 65.88 -46.15
N ILE A 258 51.27 64.72 -46.78
CA ILE A 258 50.09 63.85 -46.64
C ILE A 258 50.43 62.70 -45.69
#